data_AF-A0A8H9M7Q9-F1
#
_entry.id   AF-A0A8H9M7Q9-F1
#
_cell.length_a   1.000
_cell.length_b   1.000
_cell.length_c   1.000
_cell.angle_alpha   90.00
_cell.angle_beta   90.00
_cell.angle_gamma   90.00
#
_symmetry.space_group_name_H-M   'P 1'
#
loop_
_entity.id
_entity.type
_entity.pdbx_description
1 polymer ?
#
loop_
_entity_poly.entity_id
_entity_poly.type
_entity_poly.pdbx_seq_one_letter_code
_entity_poly.pdbx_strand_id
1 'polypeptide(L)'
;MNEDVEPVKPVVVTQAPPSADEKSLYIAVLESFWAPYRPTDPVPKLRYQVIHQLRACHTRLLIIDEFHSLLTGGAVKQRETMNAIKLLCNELMIPIVGVGTQDAVRVLHSDPQHASRFDVVALPKWELNQEFQKLLAGFEKILPLKHPSQLHEPQLATQLHAISGGNLGDLHRLLIECANAAILSGAECIDEKIIQSKSWVRPTRGIREVML
;
A
#
# COMPACT_ATOMS: atom_id res chain seq x y z
N MET A 1 -1.69 -12.03 34.65
CA MET A 1 -1.05 -10.90 33.93
C MET A 1 0.39 -11.30 33.75
N ASN A 2 0.84 -11.59 32.53
CA ASN A 2 2.25 -11.90 32.30
C ASN A 2 3.00 -10.57 32.23
N GLU A 3 3.76 -10.24 33.27
CA GLU A 3 4.57 -9.02 33.37
C GLU A 3 5.89 -9.08 32.59
N ASP A 4 6.20 -10.20 31.91
CA ASP A 4 7.49 -10.42 31.23
C ASP A 4 7.38 -10.80 29.74
N VAL A 5 6.32 -10.40 29.05
CA VAL A 5 6.33 -10.51 27.57
C VAL A 5 6.93 -9.22 27.01
N GLU A 6 8.22 -9.25 26.69
CA GLU A 6 8.83 -8.19 25.88
C GLU A 6 7.97 -7.99 24.61
N PRO A 7 7.49 -6.77 24.32
CA PRO A 7 6.56 -6.55 23.22
C PRO A 7 7.26 -6.71 21.87
N VAL A 8 7.24 -7.90 21.28
CA VAL A 8 7.91 -8.16 19.99
C VAL A 8 7.03 -7.69 18.82
N LYS A 9 7.48 -6.67 18.09
CA LYS A 9 6.88 -6.17 16.84
C LYS A 9 7.94 -6.05 15.75
N PRO A 10 8.25 -7.17 15.04
CA PRO A 10 9.38 -7.25 14.13
C PRO A 10 9.18 -6.44 12.85
N VAL A 11 7.92 -6.19 12.46
CA VAL A 11 7.57 -5.34 11.32
C VAL A 11 6.66 -4.23 11.82
N VAL A 12 7.04 -3.00 11.53
CA VAL A 12 6.25 -1.81 11.84
C VAL A 12 5.84 -1.17 10.53
N VAL A 13 4.54 -0.93 10.38
CA VAL A 13 3.99 -0.20 9.23
C VAL A 13 3.47 1.13 9.74
N THR A 14 3.90 2.21 9.10
CA THR A 14 3.40 3.56 9.32
C THR A 14 2.97 4.15 8.00
N GLN A 15 1.94 4.99 8.02
CA GLN A 15 1.62 5.83 6.87
C GLN A 15 2.47 7.10 6.94
N ALA A 16 2.95 7.59 5.80
CA ALA A 16 3.61 8.87 5.71
C ALA A 16 2.65 10.01 6.15
N PRO A 17 3.08 10.95 6.99
CA PRO A 17 2.29 12.13 7.29
C PRO A 17 2.04 12.97 6.02
N PRO A 18 0.91 13.70 5.94
CA PRO A 18 0.64 14.64 4.86
C PRO A 18 1.66 15.79 4.78
N SER A 19 2.21 16.18 5.94
CA SER A 19 3.28 17.17 6.04
C SER A 19 4.65 16.52 5.91
N ALA A 20 5.40 16.96 4.89
CA ALA A 20 6.79 16.55 4.65
C ALA A 20 7.74 17.24 5.65
N ASP A 21 7.76 16.80 6.91
CA ASP A 21 8.73 17.23 7.92
C ASP A 21 9.11 16.10 8.90
N GLU A 22 10.30 16.22 9.48
CA GLU A 22 10.88 15.23 10.40
C GLU A 22 9.99 14.95 11.62
N LYS A 23 9.35 15.99 12.17
CA LYS A 23 8.53 15.86 13.39
C LYS A 23 7.30 15.01 13.12
N SER A 24 6.61 15.29 12.02
CA SER A 24 5.42 14.56 11.60
C SER A 24 5.74 13.09 11.32
N LEU A 25 6.92 12.79 10.76
CA LEU A 25 7.36 11.41 10.53
C LEU A 25 7.51 10.65 11.85
N TYR A 26 8.17 11.23 12.85
CA TYR A 26 8.32 10.58 14.15
C TYR A 26 6.99 10.35 14.86
N ILE A 27 6.07 11.32 14.76
CA ILE A 27 4.72 11.18 15.31
C ILE A 27 3.99 10.00 14.65
N ALA A 28 3.99 9.91 13.32
CA ALA A 28 3.35 8.81 12.60
C ALA A 28 3.90 7.43 13.03
N VAL A 29 5.22 7.33 13.23
CA VAL A 29 5.84 6.10 13.74
C VAL A 29 5.36 5.79 15.17
N LEU A 30 5.33 6.76 16.08
CA LEU A 30 4.86 6.56 17.47
C LEU A 30 3.39 6.15 17.53
N GLU A 31 2.55 6.71 16.66
CA GLU A 31 1.14 6.35 16.54
C GLU A 31 0.96 4.88 16.17
N SER A 32 1.85 4.32 15.33
CA SER A 32 1.81 2.89 14.97
C SER A 32 2.01 1.94 16.17
N PHE A 33 2.56 2.44 17.29
CA PHE A 33 2.77 1.68 18.52
C PHE A 33 1.68 1.94 19.57
N TRP A 34 0.74 2.85 19.32
CA TRP A 34 -0.14 3.40 20.36
C TRP A 34 0.63 3.92 21.58
N ALA A 35 1.87 4.36 21.37
CA ALA A 35 2.74 4.83 22.44
C ALA A 35 2.27 6.22 22.92
N PRO A 36 2.31 6.50 24.23
CA PRO A 36 2.00 7.83 24.74
C PRO A 36 3.10 8.80 24.31
N TYR A 37 2.74 9.82 23.54
CA TYR A 37 3.64 10.89 23.13
C TYR A 37 2.96 12.26 23.31
N ARG A 38 3.75 13.33 23.40
CA ARG A 38 3.22 14.70 23.39
C ARG A 38 3.54 15.33 22.03
N PRO A 39 2.56 15.69 21.20
CA PRO A 39 2.81 16.31 19.91
C PRO A 39 3.62 17.63 20.01
N THR A 40 3.59 18.29 21.16
CA THR A 40 4.35 19.53 21.43
C THR A 40 5.81 19.28 21.81
N ASP A 41 6.23 18.04 22.04
CA ASP A 41 7.61 17.72 22.39
C ASP A 41 8.59 18.17 21.29
N PRO A 42 9.83 18.52 21.68
CA PRO A 42 10.86 18.91 20.71
C PRO A 42 11.30 17.69 19.89
N VAL A 43 11.67 17.93 18.64
CA VAL A 43 12.06 16.88 17.66
C VAL A 43 13.08 15.88 18.22
N PRO A 44 14.17 16.29 18.90
CA PRO A 44 15.13 15.34 19.47
C PRO A 44 14.52 14.35 20.47
N LYS A 45 13.50 14.77 21.24
CA LYS A 45 12.81 13.92 22.21
C LYS A 45 11.93 12.89 21.49
N LEU A 46 11.16 13.32 20.50
CA LEU A 46 10.34 12.42 19.66
C LEU A 46 11.22 11.40 18.94
N ARG A 47 12.35 11.84 18.37
CA ARG A 47 13.35 10.97 17.74
C ARG A 47 13.85 9.88 18.70
N TYR A 48 14.23 10.26 19.92
CA TYR A 48 14.70 9.31 20.92
C TYR A 48 13.59 8.30 21.28
N GLN A 49 12.35 8.76 21.44
CA GLN A 49 11.21 7.89 21.71
C GLN A 49 10.99 6.89 20.58
N VAL A 50 11.04 7.32 19.32
CA VAL A 50 10.92 6.42 18.15
C VAL A 50 12.01 5.35 18.17
N ILE A 51 13.27 5.75 18.34
CA ILE A 51 14.40 4.81 18.35
C ILE A 51 14.27 3.83 19.52
N HIS A 52 13.92 4.33 20.70
CA HIS A 52 13.72 3.50 21.89
C HIS A 52 12.58 2.49 21.67
N GLN A 53 11.44 2.93 21.13
CA GLN A 53 10.28 2.08 20.89
C GLN A 53 10.58 0.98 19.87
N LEU A 54 11.24 1.33 18.76
CA LEU A 54 11.62 0.36 17.72
C LEU A 54 12.63 -0.67 18.25
N ARG A 55 13.59 -0.25 19.10
CA ARG A 55 14.55 -1.17 19.74
C ARG A 55 13.87 -2.06 20.79
N ALA A 56 13.07 -1.48 21.67
CA ALA A 56 12.33 -2.20 22.71
C ALA A 56 11.37 -3.22 22.10
N CYS A 57 10.85 -2.93 20.90
CA CYS A 57 9.99 -3.85 20.18
C CYS A 57 10.72 -4.88 19.30
N HIS A 58 12.05 -4.92 19.33
CA HIS A 58 12.85 -5.78 18.45
C HIS A 58 12.45 -5.64 16.98
N THR A 59 12.13 -4.41 16.55
CA THR A 59 11.73 -4.16 15.16
C THR A 59 12.91 -4.44 14.24
N ARG A 60 12.65 -5.14 13.14
CA ARG A 60 13.62 -5.56 12.13
C ARG A 60 13.33 -4.99 10.74
N LEU A 61 12.15 -4.38 10.56
CA LEU A 61 11.73 -3.75 9.32
C LEU A 61 10.74 -2.62 9.62
N LEU A 62 11.00 -1.44 9.06
CA LEU A 62 10.06 -0.31 9.06
C LEU A 62 9.53 -0.10 7.65
N ILE A 63 8.21 -0.17 7.48
CA ILE A 63 7.51 0.13 6.23
C ILE A 63 6.83 1.49 6.36
N ILE A 64 7.11 2.38 5.41
CA ILE A 64 6.48 3.70 5.30
C ILE A 64 5.60 3.68 4.05
N ASP A 65 4.29 3.55 4.25
CA ASP A 65 3.31 3.63 3.18
C ASP A 65 3.06 5.09 2.78
N GLU A 66 2.54 5.33 1.57
CA GLU A 66 2.34 6.68 1.01
C GLU A 66 3.64 7.52 0.99
N PHE A 67 4.80 6.89 0.77
CA PHE A 67 6.14 7.52 0.86
C PHE A 67 6.29 8.79 0.03
N HIS A 68 5.57 8.90 -1.08
CA HIS A 68 5.54 10.11 -1.90
C HIS A 68 5.02 11.35 -1.15
N SER A 69 4.19 11.20 -0.10
CA SER A 69 3.73 12.32 0.74
C SER A 69 4.88 13.01 1.47
N LEU A 70 5.90 12.25 1.92
CA LEU A 70 7.12 12.80 2.51
C LEU A 70 7.94 13.65 1.54
N LEU A 71 7.64 13.53 0.25
CA LEU A 71 8.37 14.16 -0.83
C LEU A 71 7.58 15.32 -1.49
N THR A 72 6.40 15.67 -0.98
CA THR A 72 5.54 16.73 -1.55
C THR A 72 5.98 18.17 -1.23
N GLY A 73 6.98 18.35 -0.36
CA GLY A 73 7.51 19.66 0.04
C GLY A 73 8.58 20.23 -0.90
N GLY A 74 9.03 21.46 -0.62
CA GLY A 74 10.20 22.03 -1.29
C GLY A 74 11.49 21.26 -0.94
N ALA A 75 12.55 21.47 -1.73
CA ALA A 75 13.81 20.71 -1.62
C ALA A 75 14.43 20.66 -0.21
N VAL A 76 14.28 21.74 0.57
CA VAL A 76 14.76 21.79 1.97
C VAL A 76 14.02 20.78 2.85
N LYS A 77 12.69 20.76 2.78
CA LYS A 77 11.84 19.84 3.57
C LYS A 77 12.03 18.38 3.16
N GLN A 78 12.16 18.13 1.86
CA GLN A 78 12.51 16.80 1.35
C GLN A 78 13.83 16.33 1.96
N ARG A 79 14.87 17.19 1.93
CA ARG A 79 16.18 16.86 2.50
C ARG A 79 16.14 16.64 4.02
N GLU A 80 15.37 17.44 4.76
CA GLU A 80 15.15 17.24 6.21
C GLU A 80 14.56 15.85 6.49
N THR A 81 13.50 15.49 5.76
CA THR A 81 12.82 14.20 5.92
C THR A 81 13.72 13.03 5.53
N MET A 82 14.47 13.14 4.44
CA MET A 82 15.42 12.12 4.02
C MET A 82 16.60 11.98 4.97
N ASN A 83 17.04 13.07 5.61
CA ASN A 83 18.06 13.03 6.66
C ASN A 83 17.54 12.31 7.91
N ALA A 84 16.27 12.51 8.28
CA ALA A 84 15.63 11.79 9.38
C ALA A 84 15.57 10.28 9.08
N ILE A 85 15.13 9.89 7.88
CA ILE A 85 15.11 8.48 7.44
C ILE A 85 16.53 7.88 7.47
N LYS A 86 17.52 8.60 6.94
CA LYS A 86 18.93 8.18 6.97
C LYS A 86 19.42 7.94 8.40
N LEU A 87 19.08 8.84 9.32
CA LEU A 87 19.43 8.71 10.73
C LEU A 87 18.80 7.45 11.32
N LEU A 88 17.51 7.21 11.06
CA LEU A 88 16.82 6.00 11.54
C LEU A 88 17.47 4.73 11.00
N CYS A 89 17.79 4.65 9.70
CA CYS A 89 18.50 3.50 9.13
C CYS A 89 19.82 3.23 9.87
N ASN A 90 20.62 4.27 10.10
CA ASN A 90 21.94 4.14 10.72
C ASN A 90 21.85 3.74 12.20
N GLU A 91 20.93 4.36 12.95
CA GLU A 91 20.78 4.13 14.39
C GLU A 91 20.14 2.77 14.70
N LEU A 92 19.17 2.36 13.90
CA LEU A 92 18.42 1.12 14.14
C LEU A 92 19.10 -0.08 13.49
N MET A 93 19.92 0.13 12.45
CA MET A 93 20.51 -0.93 11.63
C MET A 93 19.46 -1.88 11.04
N ILE A 94 18.28 -1.34 10.68
CA ILE A 94 17.19 -2.07 10.05
C ILE A 94 16.89 -1.54 8.65
N PRO A 95 16.42 -2.38 7.72
CA PRO A 95 15.87 -1.93 6.45
C PRO A 95 14.64 -1.04 6.66
N ILE A 96 14.53 0.00 5.82
CA ILE A 96 13.33 0.83 5.69
C ILE A 96 12.80 0.66 4.27
N VAL A 97 11.52 0.30 4.14
CA VAL A 97 10.84 0.14 2.84
C VAL A 97 9.82 1.26 2.68
N GLY A 98 10.03 2.11 1.67
CA GLY A 98 9.05 3.11 1.26
C GLY A 98 8.11 2.55 0.20
N VAL A 99 6.81 2.54 0.46
CA VAL A 99 5.77 2.17 -0.51
C VAL A 99 5.10 3.45 -1.00
N GLY A 100 4.96 3.63 -2.30
CA GLY A 100 4.37 4.84 -2.84
C GLY A 100 4.24 4.83 -4.36
N THR A 101 3.87 5.98 -4.91
CA THR A 101 3.66 6.14 -6.35
C THR A 101 4.99 6.35 -7.10
N GLN A 102 4.93 6.29 -8.42
CA GLN A 102 6.08 6.55 -9.29
C GLN A 102 6.64 7.97 -9.14
N ASP A 103 5.88 8.91 -8.57
CA ASP A 103 6.37 10.26 -8.28
C ASP A 103 7.44 10.24 -7.18
N ALA A 104 7.34 9.34 -6.21
CA ALA A 104 8.39 9.17 -5.20
C ALA A 104 9.73 8.80 -5.85
N VAL A 105 9.70 7.88 -6.82
CA VAL A 105 10.89 7.43 -7.56
C VAL A 105 11.55 8.61 -8.28
N ARG A 106 10.76 9.45 -8.94
CA ARG A 106 11.29 10.65 -9.63
C ARG A 106 11.98 11.62 -8.69
N VAL A 107 11.38 11.86 -7.52
CA VAL A 107 11.97 12.78 -6.52
C VAL A 107 13.23 12.19 -5.91
N LEU A 108 13.25 10.89 -5.58
CA LEU A 108 14.44 10.20 -5.06
C LEU A 108 15.62 10.23 -6.04
N HIS A 109 15.36 10.15 -7.35
CA HIS A 109 16.41 10.26 -8.37
C HIS A 109 16.86 11.70 -8.67
N SER A 110 16.16 12.72 -8.18
CA SER A 110 16.54 14.12 -8.41
C SER A 110 17.72 14.58 -7.55
N ASP A 111 17.98 13.94 -6.41
CA ASP A 111 19.17 14.15 -5.58
C ASP A 111 20.04 12.86 -5.57
N PRO A 112 21.27 12.89 -6.14
CA PRO A 112 22.18 11.75 -6.15
C PRO A 112 22.49 11.16 -4.76
N GLN A 113 22.37 11.95 -3.68
CA GLN A 113 22.59 11.49 -2.31
C GLN A 113 21.46 10.58 -1.78
N HIS A 114 20.28 10.65 -2.39
CA HIS A 114 19.12 9.82 -2.07
C HIS A 114 19.06 8.60 -2.98
N ALA A 115 19.30 8.77 -4.28
CA ALA A 115 19.29 7.70 -5.27
C ALA A 115 20.23 6.52 -4.95
N SER A 116 21.39 6.80 -4.35
CA SER A 116 22.37 5.77 -3.99
C SER A 116 21.98 4.89 -2.78
N ARG A 117 20.88 5.19 -2.09
CA ARG A 117 20.45 4.47 -0.87
C ARG A 117 19.19 3.64 -1.03
N PHE A 118 18.40 3.88 -2.07
CA PHE A 118 17.11 3.19 -2.26
C PHE A 118 17.15 2.36 -3.52
N ASP A 119 17.00 1.05 -3.35
CA ASP A 119 16.65 0.16 -4.45
C ASP A 119 15.16 0.30 -4.75
N VAL A 120 14.81 0.52 -6.02
CA VAL A 120 13.43 0.69 -6.46
C VAL A 120 12.93 -0.62 -7.05
N VAL A 121 11.89 -1.18 -6.42
CA VAL A 121 11.13 -2.32 -6.96
C VAL A 121 9.79 -1.80 -7.46
N ALA A 122 9.53 -1.93 -8.76
CA ALA A 122 8.26 -1.57 -9.35
C ALA A 122 7.29 -2.77 -9.32
N LEU A 123 6.04 -2.52 -8.94
CA LEU A 123 4.93 -3.47 -9.11
C LEU A 123 4.25 -3.18 -10.45
N PRO A 124 4.48 -3.99 -11.50
CA PRO A 124 3.87 -3.76 -12.80
C PRO A 124 2.37 -4.07 -12.75
N LYS A 125 1.66 -3.60 -13.78
CA LYS A 125 0.31 -4.08 -14.04
C LYS A 125 0.35 -5.55 -14.44
N TRP A 126 -0.71 -6.28 -14.14
CA TRP A 126 -0.87 -7.66 -14.56
C TRP A 126 -1.06 -7.73 -16.07
N GLU A 127 -0.28 -8.58 -16.72
CA GLU A 127 -0.44 -8.92 -18.12
C GLU A 127 -1.44 -10.07 -18.25
N LEU A 128 -2.14 -10.15 -19.39
CA LEU A 128 -3.06 -11.26 -19.67
C LEU A 128 -2.26 -12.53 -19.95
N ASN A 129 -1.87 -13.23 -18.89
CA ASN A 129 -1.04 -14.44 -18.93
C ASN A 129 -1.49 -15.46 -17.85
N GLN A 130 -0.74 -16.56 -17.73
CA GLN A 130 -1.05 -17.63 -16.77
C GLN A 130 -1.02 -17.13 -15.31
N GLU A 131 -0.16 -16.17 -14.96
CA GLU A 131 -0.11 -15.61 -13.60
C GLU A 131 -1.37 -14.79 -13.29
N PHE A 132 -1.90 -14.04 -14.27
CA PHE A 132 -3.19 -13.36 -14.12
C PHE A 132 -4.36 -14.34 -13.98
N GLN A 133 -4.35 -15.45 -14.73
CA GLN A 133 -5.36 -16.51 -14.56
C GLN A 133 -5.28 -17.15 -13.16
N LYS A 134 -4.06 -17.38 -12.63
CA LYS A 134 -3.87 -17.85 -11.25
C LYS A 134 -4.39 -16.84 -10.22
N LEU A 135 -4.17 -15.55 -10.44
CA LEU A 135 -4.73 -14.49 -9.59
C LEU A 135 -6.27 -14.57 -9.57
N LEU A 136 -6.91 -14.71 -10.73
CA LEU A 136 -8.37 -14.85 -10.85
C LEU A 136 -8.89 -16.11 -10.14
N ALA A 137 -8.22 -17.25 -10.30
CA ALA A 137 -8.55 -18.47 -9.55
C ALA A 137 -8.39 -18.27 -8.04
N GLY A 138 -7.43 -17.43 -7.61
CA GLY A 138 -7.26 -17.03 -6.21
C GLY A 138 -8.46 -16.23 -5.68
N PHE A 139 -8.91 -15.23 -6.44
CA PHE A 139 -10.11 -14.47 -6.09
C PHE A 139 -11.36 -15.34 -6.03
N GLU A 140 -11.55 -16.25 -6.98
CA GLU A 140 -12.72 -17.12 -7.03
C GLU A 140 -12.90 -17.95 -5.75
N LYS A 141 -11.81 -18.36 -5.10
CA LYS A 141 -11.84 -19.12 -3.83
C LYS A 141 -12.37 -18.34 -2.64
N ILE A 142 -12.29 -17.00 -2.68
CA ILE A 142 -12.71 -16.12 -1.58
C ILE A 142 -14.02 -15.40 -1.88
N LEU A 143 -14.49 -15.42 -3.13
CA LEU A 143 -15.77 -14.83 -3.50
C LEU A 143 -16.92 -15.63 -2.87
N PRO A 144 -17.89 -14.97 -2.24
CA PRO A 144 -18.98 -15.63 -1.53
C PRO A 144 -20.11 -16.05 -2.49
N LEU A 145 -19.79 -16.83 -3.53
CA LEU A 145 -20.72 -17.31 -4.55
C LEU A 145 -20.94 -18.82 -4.43
N LYS A 146 -22.18 -19.28 -4.63
CA LYS A 146 -22.52 -20.71 -4.49
C LYS A 146 -21.99 -21.58 -5.63
N HIS A 147 -21.84 -21.01 -6.83
CA HIS A 147 -21.45 -21.74 -8.01
C HIS A 147 -20.09 -21.27 -8.54
N PRO A 148 -19.24 -22.20 -9.02
CA PRO A 148 -17.96 -21.84 -9.61
C PRO A 148 -18.21 -20.99 -10.85
N SER A 149 -17.49 -19.87 -10.91
CA SER A 149 -17.56 -18.91 -12.02
C SER A 149 -16.51 -19.20 -13.09
N GLN A 150 -15.49 -20.00 -12.75
CA GLN A 150 -14.36 -20.36 -13.61
C GLN A 150 -13.65 -19.11 -14.18
N LEU A 151 -13.38 -18.12 -13.31
CA LEU A 151 -12.88 -16.80 -13.71
C LEU A 151 -11.54 -16.86 -14.46
N HIS A 152 -10.76 -17.90 -14.20
CA HIS A 152 -9.46 -18.16 -14.80
C HIS A 152 -9.54 -18.60 -16.26
N GLU A 153 -10.71 -19.02 -16.75
CA GLU A 153 -10.90 -19.43 -18.13
C GLU A 153 -10.59 -18.26 -19.09
N PRO A 154 -9.92 -18.52 -20.24
CA PRO A 154 -9.42 -17.48 -21.13
C PRO A 154 -10.47 -16.44 -21.54
N GLN A 155 -11.72 -16.85 -21.74
CA GLN A 155 -12.81 -15.97 -22.16
C GLN A 155 -13.12 -14.90 -21.11
N LEU A 156 -13.37 -15.30 -19.85
CA LEU A 156 -13.68 -14.36 -18.76
C LEU A 156 -12.45 -13.57 -18.34
N ALA A 157 -11.28 -14.23 -18.27
CA ALA A 157 -10.02 -13.58 -17.95
C ALA A 157 -9.70 -12.43 -18.92
N THR A 158 -9.93 -12.63 -20.22
CA THR A 158 -9.71 -11.59 -21.23
C THR A 158 -10.63 -10.38 -21.00
N GLN A 159 -11.89 -10.59 -20.66
CA GLN A 159 -12.84 -9.50 -20.41
C GLN A 159 -12.51 -8.73 -19.12
N LEU A 160 -12.22 -9.45 -18.04
CA LEU A 160 -11.81 -8.87 -16.77
C LEU A 160 -10.51 -8.06 -16.93
N HIS A 161 -9.55 -8.57 -17.71
CA HIS A 161 -8.32 -7.85 -18.04
C HIS A 161 -8.60 -6.59 -18.87
N ALA A 162 -9.43 -6.70 -19.91
CA ALA A 162 -9.79 -5.58 -20.77
C ALA A 162 -10.46 -4.43 -20.00
N ILE A 163 -11.34 -4.75 -19.04
CA ILE A 163 -12.03 -3.75 -18.22
C ILE A 163 -11.10 -3.18 -17.14
N SER A 164 -10.33 -4.01 -16.43
CA SER A 164 -9.43 -3.56 -15.35
C SER A 164 -8.13 -2.91 -15.85
N GLY A 165 -7.76 -3.15 -17.10
CA GLY A 165 -6.47 -2.74 -17.67
C GLY A 165 -5.26 -3.35 -16.95
N GLY A 166 -5.43 -4.52 -16.33
CA GLY A 166 -4.40 -5.20 -15.54
C GLY A 166 -4.10 -4.55 -14.18
N ASN A 167 -4.87 -3.53 -13.76
CA ASN A 167 -4.72 -2.94 -12.43
C ASN A 167 -5.43 -3.81 -11.39
N LEU A 168 -4.70 -4.24 -10.36
CA LEU A 168 -5.23 -5.13 -9.31
C LEU A 168 -6.39 -4.49 -8.52
N GLY A 169 -6.30 -3.20 -8.21
CA GLY A 169 -7.35 -2.48 -7.49
C GLY A 169 -8.62 -2.33 -8.31
N ASP A 170 -8.49 -1.99 -9.59
CA ASP A 170 -9.63 -1.88 -10.52
C ASP A 170 -10.26 -3.27 -10.76
N LEU A 171 -9.44 -4.32 -10.90
CA LEU A 171 -9.90 -5.70 -11.00
C LEU A 171 -10.68 -6.13 -9.75
N HIS A 172 -10.12 -5.89 -8.56
CA HIS A 172 -10.78 -6.24 -7.30
C HIS A 172 -12.14 -5.56 -7.17
N ARG A 173 -12.22 -4.27 -7.50
CA ARG A 173 -13.49 -3.53 -7.53
C ARG A 173 -14.48 -4.14 -8.52
N LEU A 174 -14.04 -4.44 -9.74
CA LEU A 174 -14.87 -5.06 -10.77
C LEU A 174 -15.45 -6.40 -10.28
N LEU A 175 -14.61 -7.24 -9.66
CA LEU A 175 -15.03 -8.53 -9.12
C LEU A 175 -16.07 -8.39 -8.00
N ILE A 176 -15.93 -7.39 -7.12
CA ILE A 176 -16.94 -7.08 -6.09
C ILE A 176 -18.27 -6.69 -6.72
N GLU A 177 -18.26 -5.80 -7.72
CA GLU A 177 -19.48 -5.37 -8.42
C GLU A 177 -20.16 -6.52 -9.17
N CYS A 178 -19.38 -7.41 -9.78
CA CYS A 178 -19.87 -8.61 -10.43
C CYS A 178 -20.47 -9.60 -9.42
N ALA A 179 -19.79 -9.85 -8.31
CA ALA A 179 -20.29 -10.74 -7.26
C ALA A 179 -21.59 -10.23 -6.64
N ASN A 180 -21.68 -8.93 -6.37
CA ASN A 180 -22.93 -8.30 -5.90
C ASN A 180 -24.08 -8.51 -6.90
N ALA A 181 -23.83 -8.33 -8.20
CA ALA A 181 -24.85 -8.56 -9.23
C ALA A 181 -25.26 -10.04 -9.34
N ALA A 182 -24.30 -10.96 -9.22
CA ALA A 182 -24.56 -12.41 -9.22
C ALA A 182 -25.46 -12.83 -8.05
N ILE A 183 -25.21 -12.27 -6.86
CA ILE A 183 -26.01 -12.55 -5.66
C ILE A 183 -27.42 -11.94 -5.80
N LEU A 184 -27.52 -10.66 -6.19
CA LEU A 184 -28.80 -9.97 -6.30
C LEU A 184 -29.71 -10.55 -7.39
N SER A 185 -29.13 -11.05 -8.48
CA SER A 185 -29.88 -11.72 -9.55
C SER A 185 -30.25 -13.17 -9.23
N GLY A 186 -29.64 -13.77 -8.18
CA GLY A 186 -29.78 -15.18 -7.84
C GLY A 186 -28.99 -16.13 -8.75
N ALA A 187 -28.20 -15.63 -9.71
CA ALA A 187 -27.35 -16.44 -10.56
C ALA A 187 -26.25 -17.15 -9.75
N GLU A 188 -25.73 -16.49 -8.70
CA GLU A 188 -24.75 -17.05 -7.77
C GLU A 188 -23.47 -17.57 -8.45
N CYS A 189 -23.19 -17.08 -9.66
CA CYS A 189 -21.94 -17.19 -10.42
C CYS A 189 -21.72 -15.91 -11.24
N ILE A 190 -20.46 -15.59 -11.54
CA ILE A 190 -20.09 -14.50 -12.44
C ILE A 190 -19.96 -15.09 -13.85
N ASP A 191 -20.87 -14.71 -14.73
CA ASP A 191 -20.83 -15.05 -16.15
C ASP A 191 -20.42 -13.83 -17.00
N GLU A 192 -20.29 -14.06 -18.31
CA GLU A 192 -19.96 -13.03 -19.29
C GLU A 192 -20.96 -11.87 -19.28
N LYS A 193 -22.26 -12.14 -19.08
CA LYS A 193 -23.30 -11.09 -19.08
C LYS A 193 -23.13 -10.16 -17.88
N ILE A 194 -22.83 -10.70 -16.71
CA ILE A 194 -22.58 -9.92 -15.49
C ILE A 194 -21.34 -9.05 -15.69
N ILE A 195 -20.25 -9.60 -16.22
CA ILE A 195 -19.02 -8.82 -16.48
C ILE A 195 -19.29 -7.67 -17.44
N GLN A 196 -20.00 -7.93 -18.55
CA GLN A 196 -20.36 -6.90 -19.52
C GLN A 196 -21.25 -5.80 -18.91
N SER A 197 -22.20 -6.17 -18.04
CA SER A 197 -23.05 -5.22 -17.33
C SER A 197 -22.26 -4.26 -16.41
N LYS A 198 -21.05 -4.66 -15.99
CA LYS A 198 -20.15 -3.89 -15.13
C LYS A 198 -18.97 -3.26 -15.87
N SER A 199 -19.01 -3.24 -17.20
CA SER A 199 -17.98 -2.58 -18.04
C SER A 199 -17.82 -1.07 -17.79
N TRP A 200 -18.79 -0.42 -17.13
CA TRP A 200 -18.69 0.97 -16.69
C TRP A 200 -17.70 1.17 -15.54
N VAL A 201 -17.30 0.10 -14.83
CA VAL A 201 -16.22 0.13 -13.83
C VAL A 201 -14.90 0.34 -14.58
N ARG A 202 -14.66 1.58 -15.00
CA ARG A 202 -13.46 1.95 -15.76
C ARG A 202 -12.24 1.93 -14.84
N PRO A 203 -11.05 1.61 -15.39
CA PRO A 203 -9.79 1.78 -14.67
C PRO A 203 -9.66 3.20 -14.16
N THR A 204 -9.00 3.37 -13.02
CA THR A 204 -8.84 4.67 -12.38
C THR A 204 -8.07 5.64 -13.32
N ARG A 205 -8.82 6.41 -14.11
CA ARG A 205 -8.38 7.54 -14.96
C ARG A 205 -9.27 8.75 -14.65
N GLY A 206 -9.09 9.36 -13.47
CA GLY A 206 -9.84 10.56 -13.07
C GLY A 206 -11.12 10.32 -12.27
N ILE A 207 -11.86 11.41 -12.03
CA ILE A 207 -13.06 11.47 -11.17
C ILE A 207 -14.08 10.42 -11.62
N ARG A 208 -14.57 9.65 -10.65
CA ARG A 208 -15.52 8.55 -10.86
C ARG A 208 -16.94 9.13 -10.88
N GLU A 209 -17.58 9.11 -12.04
CA GLU A 209 -19.03 9.34 -12.13
C GLU A 209 -19.75 8.01 -11.86
N VAL A 210 -20.50 7.95 -10.77
CA VAL A 210 -21.41 6.83 -10.50
C VAL A 210 -22.75 7.19 -11.14
N MET A 211 -23.20 6.40 -12.12
CA MET A 211 -24.59 6.50 -12.59
C MET A 211 -25.49 5.86 -11.54
N LEU A 212 -26.29 6.68 -10.85
CA LEU A 212 -27.37 6.25 -9.97
C LEU A 212 -28.59 5.82 -10.79
#